data_AF-A0A5C9BPJ6-F1
#
_entry.id   AF-A0A5C9BPJ6-F1
#
_cell.length_a   1.000
_cell.length_b   1.000
_cell.length_c   1.000
_cell.angle_alpha   90.00
_cell.angle_beta   90.00
_cell.angle_gamma   90.00
#
_symmetry.space_group_name_H-M   'P 1'
#
loop_
_entity.id
_entity.type
_entity.pdbx_description
1 polymer ?
#
loop_
_entity_poly.entity_id
_entity_poly.type
_entity_poly.pdbx_seq_one_letter_code
_entity_poly.pdbx_strand_id
1 'polypeptide(L)'
;MPDCRGLMTEDRRQNAIRQPGFNTPPPAPSLLTGTFLAFDFGTKRIGVAVGNSISDTAQPLITLHGEQNDQRFASVAALIREWQPAALVVGLPSNDDGTPHEMTRLCRRFAQRLKGRFDLPVILVDERYTSAAASSQLNEAGIRGIKQKALLDQVAAQQILQAYFDEPSSGQAA
;
A
#
# COMPACT_ATOMS: atom_id res chain seq x y z
N MET A 1 39.86 -26.35 -68.58
CA MET A 1 40.36 -27.57 -67.92
C MET A 1 41.79 -27.30 -67.51
N PRO A 2 42.22 -27.53 -66.25
CA PRO A 2 41.82 -28.66 -65.40
C PRO A 2 41.06 -28.32 -64.11
N ASP A 3 40.50 -29.38 -63.56
CA ASP A 3 39.79 -29.62 -62.30
C ASP A 3 40.79 -29.87 -61.14
N CYS A 4 40.42 -29.53 -59.91
CA CYS A 4 40.86 -30.25 -58.70
C CYS A 4 39.94 -29.95 -57.50
N ARG A 5 39.00 -30.87 -57.31
CA ARG A 5 38.28 -31.24 -56.08
C ARG A 5 38.89 -30.80 -54.75
N GLY A 6 38.04 -30.22 -53.90
CA GLY A 6 38.19 -30.19 -52.44
C GLY A 6 36.81 -30.36 -51.79
N LEU A 7 36.58 -31.56 -51.24
CA LEU A 7 35.42 -31.92 -50.41
C LEU A 7 35.40 -31.09 -49.13
N MET A 8 34.23 -30.58 -48.71
CA MET A 8 33.81 -30.70 -47.32
C MET A 8 32.31 -30.46 -47.17
N THR A 9 31.70 -31.50 -46.64
CA THR A 9 30.33 -31.72 -46.23
C THR A 9 29.97 -30.83 -45.03
N GLU A 10 28.66 -30.80 -44.73
CA GLU A 10 28.04 -30.45 -43.43
C GLU A 10 27.51 -29.02 -43.27
N ASP A 11 26.24 -28.88 -43.66
CA ASP A 11 25.12 -28.62 -42.73
C ASP A 11 25.56 -28.29 -41.28
N ARG A 12 25.25 -27.06 -40.83
CA ARG A 12 24.68 -26.81 -39.51
C ARG A 12 24.36 -25.33 -39.29
N ARG A 13 23.05 -25.11 -39.10
CA ARG A 13 22.44 -24.21 -38.09
C ARG A 13 22.47 -22.71 -38.39
N GLN A 14 21.31 -22.21 -38.83
CA GLN A 14 20.80 -20.91 -38.41
C GLN A 14 20.93 -20.79 -36.88
N ASN A 15 21.91 -20.01 -36.42
CA ASN A 15 21.97 -19.57 -35.03
C ASN A 15 21.09 -18.33 -34.89
N ALA A 16 19.81 -18.56 -34.61
CA ALA A 16 18.88 -17.54 -34.17
C ALA A 16 19.44 -16.91 -32.89
N ILE A 17 19.82 -15.63 -32.96
CA ILE A 17 20.20 -14.82 -31.80
C ILE A 17 18.97 -14.70 -30.92
N ARG A 18 18.86 -15.60 -29.94
CA ARG A 18 17.91 -15.52 -28.84
C ARG A 18 18.30 -14.32 -27.98
N GLN A 19 17.54 -13.24 -28.08
CA GLN A 19 17.59 -12.18 -27.08
C GLN A 19 17.16 -12.78 -25.73
N PRO A 20 17.91 -12.59 -24.63
CA PRO A 20 17.40 -12.90 -23.32
C PRO A 20 16.25 -11.95 -23.02
N GLY A 21 15.06 -12.51 -22.76
CA GLY A 21 13.91 -11.73 -22.33
C GLY A 21 14.26 -10.98 -21.06
N PHE A 22 14.35 -9.66 -21.15
CA PHE A 22 14.33 -8.80 -19.99
C PHE A 22 12.97 -9.01 -19.33
N ASN A 23 12.96 -9.78 -18.25
CA ASN A 23 11.88 -9.80 -17.29
C ASN A 23 11.89 -8.42 -16.63
N THR A 24 11.34 -7.42 -17.30
CA THR A 24 11.18 -6.09 -16.72
C THR A 24 10.25 -6.28 -15.53
N PRO A 25 10.71 -6.05 -14.28
CA PRO A 25 9.77 -5.98 -13.18
C PRO A 25 8.69 -4.96 -13.56
N PRO A 26 7.42 -5.19 -13.21
CA PRO A 26 6.37 -4.20 -13.46
C PRO A 26 6.89 -2.84 -12.97
N PRO A 27 6.67 -1.74 -13.73
CA PRO A 27 7.16 -0.44 -13.31
C PRO A 27 6.73 -0.22 -11.86
N ALA A 28 7.70 0.02 -10.97
CA ALA A 28 7.39 0.48 -9.63
C ALA A 28 6.38 1.64 -9.78
N PRO A 29 5.30 1.69 -8.97
CA PRO A 29 4.27 2.71 -9.14
C PRO A 29 4.97 4.06 -9.22
N SER A 30 4.91 4.67 -10.41
CA SER A 30 5.51 5.96 -10.72
C SER A 30 5.12 6.93 -9.62
N LEU A 31 6.11 7.57 -8.99
CA LEU A 31 5.97 8.45 -7.81
C LEU A 31 4.79 9.41 -7.99
N LEU A 32 3.61 8.99 -7.53
CA LEU A 32 2.40 9.80 -7.60
C LEU A 32 2.70 11.05 -6.79
N THR A 33 2.58 12.21 -7.42
CA THR A 33 2.87 13.49 -6.76
C THR A 33 1.56 14.10 -6.28
N GLY A 34 1.48 14.42 -5.00
CA GLY A 34 0.32 15.13 -4.43
C GLY A 34 -0.04 14.68 -3.03
N THR A 35 -1.31 14.85 -2.68
CA THR A 35 -1.87 14.45 -1.39
C THR A 35 -2.15 12.96 -1.38
N PHE A 36 -1.88 12.30 -0.26
CA PHE A 36 -2.18 10.89 -0.02
C PHE A 36 -3.08 10.78 1.20
N LEU A 37 -4.03 9.85 1.16
CA LEU A 37 -4.78 9.45 2.35
C LEU A 37 -4.40 8.03 2.73
N ALA A 38 -4.08 7.81 4.00
CA ALA A 38 -3.82 6.48 4.53
C ALA A 38 -4.93 6.01 5.47
N PHE A 39 -5.18 4.70 5.44
CA PHE A 39 -6.21 4.05 6.24
C PHE A 39 -5.62 2.86 7.01
N ASP A 40 -5.74 2.90 8.33
CA ASP A 40 -5.60 1.73 9.20
C ASP A 40 -6.97 1.08 9.38
N PHE A 41 -7.18 -0.09 8.78
CA PHE A 41 -8.48 -0.76 8.79
C PHE A 41 -8.66 -1.63 10.03
N GLY A 42 -9.53 -1.18 10.93
CA GLY A 42 -10.08 -2.01 12.00
C GLY A 42 -11.54 -2.41 11.74
N THR A 43 -11.96 -3.55 12.30
CA THR A 43 -13.35 -4.05 12.17
C THR A 43 -14.40 -3.13 12.79
N LYS A 44 -14.03 -2.19 13.66
CA LYS A 44 -14.94 -1.23 14.30
C LYS A 44 -14.64 0.23 13.96
N ARG A 45 -13.39 0.51 13.58
CA ARG A 45 -12.82 1.85 13.49
C ARG A 45 -11.77 1.86 12.39
N ILE A 46 -11.65 2.98 11.70
CA ILE A 46 -10.63 3.16 10.68
C ILE A 46 -9.83 4.40 11.04
N GLY A 47 -8.55 4.24 11.31
CA GLY A 47 -7.64 5.37 11.45
C GLY A 47 -7.40 6.01 10.09
N VAL A 48 -7.41 7.33 10.02
CA VAL A 48 -7.10 8.07 8.79
C VAL A 48 -5.97 9.04 9.04
N ALA A 49 -5.03 9.07 8.11
CA ALA A 49 -3.97 10.06 8.04
C ALA A 49 -3.94 10.71 6.65
N VAL A 50 -3.39 11.91 6.59
CA VAL A 50 -3.14 12.64 5.35
C VAL A 50 -1.66 12.95 5.26
N GLY A 51 -1.12 12.97 4.05
CA GLY A 51 0.27 13.30 3.81
C GLY A 51 0.48 13.85 2.42
N ASN A 52 1.67 14.37 2.18
CA ASN A 52 2.03 14.94 0.88
C ASN A 52 3.40 14.43 0.46
N SER A 53 3.49 13.91 -0.76
CA SER A 53 4.73 13.37 -1.33
C SER A 53 5.78 14.43 -1.67
N ILE A 54 5.47 15.72 -1.56
CA ILE A 54 6.43 16.82 -1.75
C ILE A 54 7.18 17.10 -0.46
N SER A 55 6.48 17.01 0.68
CA SER A 55 7.08 17.21 2.00
C SER A 55 7.54 15.91 2.65
N ASP A 56 7.17 14.76 2.10
CA ASP A 56 7.41 13.42 2.66
C ASP A 56 6.98 13.31 4.13
N THR A 57 5.87 13.97 4.46
CA THR A 57 5.33 14.00 5.82
C THR A 57 3.89 13.52 5.86
N ALA A 58 3.59 12.71 6.88
CA ALA A 58 2.26 12.26 7.23
C ALA A 58 1.78 12.89 8.55
N GLN A 59 0.47 13.14 8.63
CA GLN A 59 -0.20 13.67 9.82
C GLN A 59 -1.47 12.87 10.13
N PRO A 60 -1.76 12.60 11.41
CA PRO A 60 -3.03 12.00 11.81
C PRO A 60 -4.17 12.95 11.47
N LEU A 61 -5.26 12.44 10.92
CA LEU A 61 -6.40 13.26 10.48
C LEU A 61 -7.64 13.02 11.36
N ILE A 62 -8.16 11.79 11.33
CA ILE A 62 -9.45 11.45 11.96
C ILE A 62 -9.57 9.95 12.14
N THR A 63 -10.33 9.52 13.15
CA THR A 63 -10.81 8.14 13.24
C THR A 63 -12.24 8.06 12.73
N LEU A 64 -12.48 7.25 11.71
CA LEU A 64 -13.83 6.96 11.26
C LEU A 64 -14.45 5.86 12.12
N HIS A 65 -15.69 6.10 12.53
CA HIS A 65 -16.51 5.13 13.23
C HIS A 65 -17.60 4.64 12.29
N GLY A 66 -17.80 3.33 12.24
CA GLY A 66 -18.90 2.75 11.49
C GLY A 66 -18.80 1.24 11.52
N GLU A 67 -19.89 0.55 11.84
CA GLU A 67 -19.95 -0.91 11.78
C GLU A 67 -20.38 -1.39 10.39
N GLN A 68 -21.14 -0.56 9.68
CA GLN A 68 -21.66 -0.85 8.35
C GLN A 68 -20.72 -0.35 7.25
N ASN A 69 -20.55 -1.15 6.21
CA ASN A 69 -19.67 -0.82 5.09
C ASN A 69 -20.09 0.47 4.38
N ASP A 70 -21.39 0.69 4.14
CA ASP A 70 -21.85 1.85 3.36
C ASP A 70 -21.55 3.17 4.06
N GLN A 71 -21.73 3.23 5.38
CA GLN A 71 -21.40 4.42 6.18
C GLN A 71 -19.90 4.72 6.12
N ARG A 72 -19.05 3.69 6.19
CA ARG A 72 -17.59 3.85 6.05
C ARG A 72 -17.23 4.43 4.70
N PHE A 73 -17.75 3.88 3.61
CA PHE A 73 -17.45 4.38 2.27
C PHE A 73 -18.00 5.79 2.02
N ALA A 74 -19.14 6.16 2.64
CA ALA A 74 -19.64 7.52 2.59
C ALA A 74 -18.69 8.51 3.30
N SER A 75 -18.17 8.15 4.48
CA SER A 75 -17.19 8.96 5.18
C SER A 75 -15.87 9.07 4.41
N VAL A 76 -15.39 7.96 3.83
CA VAL A 76 -14.19 7.99 2.97
C VAL A 76 -14.41 8.84 1.72
N ALA A 77 -15.59 8.75 1.10
CA ALA A 77 -15.93 9.58 -0.06
C ALA A 77 -15.90 11.08 0.26
N ALA A 78 -16.36 11.47 1.46
CA ALA A 78 -16.30 12.85 1.91
C ALA A 78 -14.85 13.33 2.02
N LEU A 79 -13.96 12.52 2.59
CA LEU A 79 -12.54 12.83 2.72
C LEU A 79 -11.84 12.90 1.36
N ILE A 80 -12.13 11.98 0.44
CA ILE A 80 -11.57 12.01 -0.91
C ILE A 80 -11.98 13.28 -1.66
N ARG A 81 -13.24 13.69 -1.53
CA ARG A 81 -13.75 14.92 -2.15
C ARG A 81 -13.09 16.18 -1.56
N GLU A 82 -12.83 16.18 -0.27
CA GLU A 82 -12.20 17.30 0.44
C GLU A 82 -10.71 17.42 0.13
N TRP A 83 -9.96 16.33 0.22
CA TRP A 83 -8.51 16.31 0.13
C TRP A 83 -7.95 16.05 -1.28
N GLN A 84 -8.78 15.54 -2.19
CA GLN A 84 -8.43 15.21 -3.58
C GLN A 84 -7.10 14.45 -3.68
N PRO A 85 -6.99 13.27 -3.03
CA PRO A 85 -5.73 12.53 -2.99
C PRO A 85 -5.37 11.96 -4.38
N ALA A 86 -4.08 11.96 -4.67
CA ALA A 86 -3.50 11.29 -5.83
C ALA A 86 -3.47 9.76 -5.66
N ALA A 87 -3.35 9.28 -4.43
CA ALA A 87 -3.40 7.85 -4.11
C ALA A 87 -3.94 7.60 -2.70
N LEU A 88 -4.42 6.37 -2.49
CA LEU A 88 -4.84 5.87 -1.19
C LEU A 88 -3.87 4.81 -0.70
N VAL A 89 -3.51 4.85 0.57
CA VAL A 89 -2.65 3.86 1.23
C VAL A 89 -3.48 3.10 2.26
N VAL A 90 -3.36 1.78 2.30
CA VAL A 90 -4.08 0.94 3.26
C VAL A 90 -3.08 0.04 3.96
N GLY A 91 -3.11 0.08 5.29
CA GLY A 91 -2.32 -0.80 6.13
C GLY A 91 -2.76 -2.26 6.00
N LEU A 92 -1.77 -3.15 5.91
CA LEU A 92 -1.95 -4.58 5.99
C LEU A 92 -1.33 -5.06 7.30
N PRO A 93 -2.13 -5.64 8.21
CA PRO A 93 -1.58 -6.26 9.39
C PRO A 93 -0.74 -7.46 8.96
N SER A 94 0.55 -7.41 9.27
CA SER A 94 1.49 -8.50 9.06
C SER A 94 1.75 -9.20 10.38
N ASN A 95 1.32 -10.46 10.45
CA ASN A 95 1.65 -11.35 11.54
C ASN A 95 2.52 -12.49 10.99
N ASP A 96 3.65 -12.73 11.65
CA ASP A 96 4.63 -13.77 11.35
C ASP A 96 4.14 -15.22 11.63
N ASP A 97 2.89 -15.41 12.06
CA ASP A 97 2.38 -16.72 12.53
C ASP A 97 1.88 -17.66 11.42
N GLY A 98 1.99 -17.29 10.14
CA GLY A 98 1.72 -18.19 9.00
C GLY A 98 0.25 -18.57 8.77
N THR A 99 -0.68 -18.13 9.63
CA THR A 99 -2.13 -18.32 9.42
C THR A 99 -2.72 -17.26 8.49
N PRO A 100 -3.55 -17.64 7.49
CA PRO A 100 -4.31 -16.67 6.71
C PRO A 100 -5.35 -16.01 7.62
N HIS A 101 -4.99 -14.86 8.19
CA HIS A 101 -5.86 -14.13 9.11
C HIS A 101 -6.95 -13.41 8.32
N GLU A 102 -8.19 -13.61 8.78
CA GLU A 102 -9.40 -13.02 8.22
C GLU A 102 -9.31 -11.48 8.08
N MET A 103 -8.55 -10.82 8.97
CA MET A 103 -8.29 -9.39 8.93
C MET A 103 -7.57 -8.96 7.65
N THR A 104 -6.46 -9.59 7.28
CA THR A 104 -5.73 -9.28 6.05
C THR A 104 -6.62 -9.43 4.81
N ARG A 105 -7.49 -10.46 4.81
CA ARG A 105 -8.50 -10.65 3.75
C ARG A 105 -9.54 -9.53 3.73
N LEU A 106 -9.95 -9.03 4.89
CA LEU A 106 -10.87 -7.88 4.99
C LEU A 106 -10.20 -6.59 4.52
N CYS A 107 -8.96 -6.31 4.92
CA CYS A 107 -8.19 -5.14 4.46
C CYS A 107 -8.02 -5.14 2.95
N ARG A 108 -7.63 -6.28 2.35
CA ARG A 108 -7.52 -6.42 0.89
C ARG A 108 -8.85 -6.19 0.18
N ARG A 109 -9.96 -6.73 0.70
CA ARG A 109 -11.30 -6.48 0.15
C ARG A 109 -11.70 -5.01 0.28
N PHE A 110 -11.34 -4.35 1.38
CA PHE A 110 -11.58 -2.93 1.57
C PHE A 110 -10.80 -2.11 0.54
N ALA A 111 -9.52 -2.38 0.34
CA ALA A 111 -8.68 -1.74 -0.67
C ALA A 111 -9.21 -1.92 -2.10
N GLN A 112 -9.63 -3.13 -2.47
CA GLN A 112 -10.24 -3.41 -3.78
C GLN A 112 -11.54 -2.63 -3.98
N ARG A 113 -12.37 -2.50 -2.95
CA ARG A 113 -13.61 -1.70 -3.00
C ARG A 113 -13.32 -0.21 -3.11
N LEU A 114 -12.27 0.30 -2.44
CA LEU A 114 -11.83 1.68 -2.60
C LEU A 114 -11.44 1.94 -4.06
N LYS A 115 -10.59 1.08 -4.62
CA LYS A 115 -10.15 1.16 -6.02
C LYS A 115 -11.34 1.16 -6.97
N GLY A 116 -12.26 0.21 -6.83
CA GLY A 116 -13.43 0.09 -7.71
C GLY A 116 -14.45 1.21 -7.55
N ARG A 117 -14.51 1.90 -6.41
CA ARG A 117 -15.51 2.97 -6.16
C ARG A 117 -15.00 4.36 -6.49
N PHE A 118 -13.71 4.62 -6.31
CA PHE A 118 -13.12 5.95 -6.44
C PHE A 118 -12.18 6.08 -7.64
N ASP A 119 -11.85 4.97 -8.31
CA ASP A 119 -10.93 4.93 -9.45
C ASP A 119 -9.55 5.56 -9.13
N LEU A 120 -9.13 5.45 -7.88
CA LEU A 120 -7.85 5.93 -7.39
C LEU A 120 -6.85 4.78 -7.23
N PRO A 121 -5.55 5.02 -7.44
CA PRO A 121 -4.51 4.06 -7.08
C PRO A 121 -4.59 3.75 -5.59
N VAL A 122 -4.65 2.45 -5.26
CA VAL A 122 -4.64 1.98 -3.88
C VAL A 122 -3.40 1.14 -3.65
N ILE A 123 -2.63 1.52 -2.62
CA ILE A 123 -1.35 0.93 -2.26
C ILE A 123 -1.51 0.26 -0.90
N LEU A 124 -1.10 -0.99 -0.81
CA LEU A 124 -1.10 -1.81 0.38
C LEU A 124 0.28 -1.77 1.00
N VAL A 125 0.38 -1.40 2.27
CA VAL A 125 1.65 -1.27 3.00
C VAL A 125 1.62 -2.18 4.21
N ASP A 126 2.68 -2.95 4.38
CA ASP A 126 2.86 -3.89 5.47
C ASP A 126 3.08 -3.15 6.81
N GLU A 127 2.24 -3.42 7.81
CA GLU A 127 2.34 -2.84 9.14
C GLU A 127 3.35 -3.61 10.00
N ARG A 128 4.47 -2.97 10.34
CA ARG A 128 5.51 -3.54 11.22
C ARG A 128 5.67 -2.85 12.58
N TYR A 129 4.82 -1.87 12.90
CA TYR A 129 5.04 -1.00 14.07
C TYR A 129 4.22 -1.38 15.30
N THR A 130 4.89 -1.28 16.45
CA THR A 130 4.40 -1.69 17.76
C THR A 130 3.57 -0.58 18.43
N SER A 131 2.29 -0.85 18.68
CA SER A 131 1.34 0.04 19.38
C SER A 131 1.68 0.33 20.86
N ALA A 132 2.68 -0.35 21.42
CA ALA A 132 3.04 -0.27 22.84
C ALA A 132 3.60 1.10 23.26
N ALA A 133 4.49 1.71 22.46
CA ALA A 133 5.15 2.97 22.82
C ALA A 133 4.18 4.16 22.81
N ALA A 134 3.31 4.25 21.80
CA ALA A 134 2.31 5.31 21.69
C ALA A 134 1.25 5.23 22.81
N SER A 135 0.87 4.02 23.23
CA SER A 135 -0.11 3.82 24.30
C SER A 135 0.37 4.37 25.65
N SER A 136 1.66 4.22 25.97
CA SER A 136 2.25 4.70 27.22
C SER A 136 2.19 6.23 27.34
N GLN A 137 2.59 6.94 26.28
CA GLN A 137 2.59 8.41 26.25
C GLN A 137 1.18 9.00 26.41
N LEU A 138 0.17 8.37 25.80
CA LEU A 138 -1.21 8.84 25.92
C LEU A 138 -1.78 8.63 27.32
N ASN A 139 -1.39 7.54 27.99
CA ASN A 139 -1.77 7.29 29.37
C ASN A 139 -1.17 8.34 30.33
N GLU A 140 0.08 8.72 30.10
CA GLU A 140 0.77 9.79 30.85
C GLU A 140 0.09 11.15 30.63
N ALA A 141 -0.38 11.42 29.42
CA ALA A 141 -1.18 12.61 29.09
C ALA A 141 -2.63 12.57 29.63
N GLY A 142 -3.01 11.52 30.38
CA GLY A 142 -4.34 11.37 30.97
C GLY A 142 -5.44 10.94 29.98
N ILE A 143 -5.09 10.62 28.74
CA ILE A 143 -6.04 10.19 27.71
C ILE A 143 -6.21 8.68 27.82
N ARG A 144 -7.42 8.23 28.18
CA ARG A 144 -7.73 6.80 28.40
C ARG A 144 -8.95 6.35 27.63
N GLY A 145 -9.07 5.03 27.46
CA GLY A 145 -10.27 4.38 26.95
C GLY A 145 -10.52 4.67 25.47
N ILE A 146 -11.76 5.02 25.10
CA ILE A 146 -12.17 5.17 23.70
C ILE A 146 -11.38 6.29 22.99
N LYS A 147 -11.13 7.41 23.69
CA LYS A 147 -10.36 8.54 23.15
C LYS A 147 -8.91 8.16 22.85
N GLN A 148 -8.29 7.39 23.74
CA GLN A 148 -6.94 6.86 23.55
C GLN A 148 -6.89 5.96 22.32
N LYS A 149 -7.82 5.01 22.22
CA LYS A 149 -7.83 4.09 21.09
C LYS A 149 -8.09 4.81 19.77
N ALA A 150 -8.92 5.85 19.72
CA ALA A 150 -9.13 6.62 18.50
C ALA A 150 -7.84 7.31 18.05
N LEU A 151 -7.13 7.93 19.00
CA LEU A 151 -5.85 8.58 18.73
C LEU A 151 -4.78 7.56 18.30
N LEU A 152 -4.75 6.37 18.91
CA LEU A 152 -3.87 5.28 18.48
C LEU A 152 -4.13 4.84 17.04
N ASP A 153 -5.40 4.70 16.63
CA ASP A 153 -5.72 4.34 15.24
C ASP A 153 -5.23 5.42 14.26
N GLN A 154 -5.35 6.71 14.63
CA GLN A 154 -4.86 7.82 13.78
C GLN A 154 -3.33 7.82 13.67
N VAL A 155 -2.64 7.56 14.78
CA VAL A 155 -1.16 7.46 14.81
C VAL A 155 -0.71 6.24 13.99
N ALA A 156 -1.42 5.12 14.07
CA ALA A 156 -1.14 3.94 13.23
C ALA A 156 -1.27 4.28 11.75
N ALA A 157 -2.37 4.93 11.33
CA ALA A 157 -2.56 5.40 9.96
C ALA A 157 -1.45 6.37 9.51
N GLN A 158 -0.99 7.26 10.40
CA GLN A 158 0.14 8.16 10.13
C GLN A 158 1.42 7.37 9.89
N GLN A 159 1.73 6.40 10.75
CA GLN A 159 2.94 5.58 10.64
C GLN A 159 2.95 4.76 9.34
N ILE A 160 1.81 4.20 8.94
CA ILE A 160 1.65 3.49 7.67
C ILE A 160 2.02 4.42 6.49
N LEU A 161 1.50 5.65 6.52
CA LEU A 161 1.77 6.62 5.45
C LEU A 161 3.22 7.09 5.45
N GLN A 162 3.78 7.35 6.63
CA GLN A 162 5.17 7.77 6.76
C GLN A 162 6.11 6.66 6.27
N ALA A 163 5.87 5.40 6.65
CA ALA A 163 6.64 4.26 6.16
C ALA A 163 6.60 4.14 4.62
N TYR A 164 5.47 4.47 4.01
CA TYR A 164 5.37 4.52 2.55
C TYR A 164 6.18 5.66 1.93
N PHE A 165 6.22 6.85 2.55
CA PHE A 165 7.06 7.94 2.06
C PHE A 165 8.56 7.65 2.26
N ASP A 166 8.92 7.06 3.40
CA ASP A 166 10.29 6.70 3.72
C ASP A 166 10.81 5.57 2.80
N GLU A 167 9.95 4.60 2.48
CA GLU A 167 10.27 3.48 1.60
C GLU A 167 9.10 3.15 0.63
N PRO A 168 8.97 3.86 -0.50
CA PRO A 168 7.88 3.64 -1.46
C PRO A 168 7.87 2.24 -2.09
N SER A 169 9.02 1.56 -2.13
CA SER A 169 9.16 0.18 -2.62
C SER A 169 8.48 -0.87 -1.74
N SER A 170 8.13 -0.52 -0.50
CA SER A 170 7.40 -1.41 0.41
C SER A 170 5.92 -1.61 0.03
N GLY A 171 5.37 -0.68 -0.76
CA GLY A 171 3.96 -0.69 -1.16
C GLY A 171 3.64 -1.67 -2.30
N GLN A 172 2.52 -2.38 -2.18
CA GLN A 172 1.97 -3.26 -3.23
C GLN A 172 0.67 -2.69 -3.78
N ALA A 173 0.46 -2.70 -5.10
CA ALA A 173 -0.83 -2.29 -5.66
C ALA A 173 -1.97 -3.26 -5.26
N ALA A 174 -3.13 -2.71 -4.89
CA ALA A 174 -4.33 -3.48 -4.52
C ALA A 174 -5.15 -4.03 -5.70
#